data_AF-A0A5C7ISH1-F1
#
_entry.id   AF-A0A5C7ISH1-F1
#
_cell.length_a   1.000
_cell.length_b   1.000
_cell.length_c   1.000
_cell.angle_alpha   90.00
_cell.angle_beta   90.00
_cell.angle_gamma   90.00
#
_symmetry.space_group_name_H-M   'P 1'
#
loop_
_entity.id
_entity.type
_entity.pdbx_description
1 polymer ?
#
loop_
_entity_poly.entity_id
_entity_poly.type
_entity_poly.pdbx_seq_one_letter_code
_entity_poly.pdbx_strand_id
1 'polypeptide(L)'
;MVSNAPPKLLLTANLIHQWDNQAQVSCFKRLHSRINADCSPEAFTVSPQAIHIWGWKMAKTSVSILGVLLFITPSNASSKIINDICAKAIFPSCIEFLESTPGAAAADLKGLGKITLDLAHSSASKTLGQINSLIPKTTDPKLKDIYKSCSEQYDNVIGNLKEAETDFNKGDYSSMNLQASAAMTGAEECSDEIAELAIDPSVKKGNLDIDHICSIILVISNSL
;
A
#
# COMPACT_ATOMS: atom_id res chain seq x y z
N MET A 1 0.45 -51.81 -40.89
CA MET A 1 -0.07 -51.40 -39.56
C MET A 1 0.53 -50.01 -39.30
N VAL A 2 -0.17 -48.86 -39.38
CA VAL A 2 -1.59 -48.55 -39.09
C VAL A 2 -1.95 -49.01 -37.67
N SER A 3 -2.40 -48.22 -36.69
CA SER A 3 -2.49 -46.75 -36.46
C SER A 3 -2.61 -46.53 -34.92
N ASN A 4 -2.81 -45.37 -34.29
CA ASN A 4 -3.15 -43.99 -34.68
C ASN A 4 -2.73 -43.00 -33.56
N ALA A 5 -2.87 -41.67 -33.73
CA ALA A 5 -2.73 -40.69 -32.63
C ALA A 5 -3.61 -39.43 -32.77
N PRO A 6 -4.57 -39.22 -31.84
CA PRO A 6 -5.22 -37.93 -31.61
C PRO A 6 -5.21 -37.54 -30.09
N PRO A 7 -5.68 -36.35 -29.70
CA PRO A 7 -5.13 -35.05 -30.07
C PRO A 7 -4.72 -34.22 -28.82
N LYS A 8 -4.11 -33.04 -29.02
CA LYS A 8 -3.82 -32.07 -27.96
C LYS A 8 -5.11 -31.64 -27.24
N LEU A 9 -5.06 -31.52 -25.92
CA LEU A 9 -6.03 -30.77 -25.13
C LEU A 9 -5.34 -29.54 -24.52
N LEU A 10 -5.78 -28.36 -24.98
CA LEU A 10 -5.41 -27.08 -24.37
C LEU A 10 -6.05 -27.00 -22.98
N LEU A 11 -5.24 -26.70 -21.96
CA LEU A 11 -5.72 -26.12 -20.72
C LEU A 11 -5.06 -24.75 -20.57
N THR A 12 -5.91 -23.75 -20.37
CA THR A 12 -5.62 -22.33 -20.55
C THR A 12 -4.78 -21.77 -19.40
N ALA A 13 -3.89 -20.84 -19.72
CA ALA A 13 -3.22 -20.03 -18.72
C ALA A 13 -4.22 -19.11 -18.02
N ASN A 14 -4.57 -19.43 -16.78
CA ASN A 14 -5.06 -18.53 -15.74
C ASN A 14 -4.93 -19.26 -14.39
N LEU A 15 -4.93 -18.49 -13.28
CA LEU A 15 -4.65 -18.96 -11.90
C LEU A 15 -3.16 -19.13 -11.52
N ILE A 16 -2.34 -18.11 -11.81
CA ILE A 16 -1.16 -17.77 -10.97
C ILE A 16 -1.34 -16.34 -10.44
N HIS A 17 -2.37 -16.12 -9.62
CA HIS A 17 -2.55 -14.90 -8.83
C HIS A 17 -3.29 -15.20 -7.52
N GLN A 18 -2.76 -16.17 -6.75
CA GLN A 18 -3.18 -16.39 -5.36
C GLN A 18 -2.04 -17.02 -4.55
N TRP A 19 -0.89 -16.35 -4.52
CA TRP A 19 0.19 -16.65 -3.57
C TRP A 19 0.09 -15.69 -2.39
N ASP A 20 0.03 -16.28 -1.20
CA ASP A 20 -0.35 -15.62 0.06
C ASP A 20 0.72 -14.62 0.55
N ASN A 21 0.28 -13.39 0.86
CA ASN A 21 1.10 -12.31 1.39
C ASN A 21 1.77 -12.64 2.75
N GLN A 22 1.30 -13.65 3.49
CA GLN A 22 1.92 -14.05 4.77
C GLN A 22 3.35 -14.59 4.62
N ALA A 23 3.69 -15.19 3.47
CA ALA A 23 5.03 -15.74 3.24
C ALA A 23 6.12 -14.64 3.14
N GLN A 24 5.82 -13.51 2.49
CA GLN A 24 6.78 -12.43 2.32
C GLN A 24 7.06 -11.68 3.62
N VAL A 25 6.03 -11.40 4.43
CA VAL A 25 6.18 -10.72 5.74
C VAL A 25 7.07 -11.54 6.70
N SER A 26 6.96 -12.87 6.63
CA SER A 26 7.78 -13.78 7.44
C SER A 26 9.27 -13.77 7.04
N CYS A 27 9.56 -13.60 5.75
CA CYS A 27 10.93 -13.45 5.25
C CYS A 27 11.52 -12.09 5.68
N PHE A 28 10.77 -11.00 5.49
CA PHE A 28 11.21 -9.65 5.85
C PHE A 28 11.53 -9.52 7.35
N LYS A 29 10.69 -10.09 8.23
CA LYS A 29 10.90 -10.05 9.69
C LYS A 29 12.13 -10.82 10.19
N ARG A 30 12.68 -11.77 9.43
CA ARG A 30 13.95 -12.45 9.79
C ARG A 30 15.21 -11.72 9.30
N LEU A 31 15.08 -10.82 8.34
CA LEU A 31 16.23 -10.23 7.63
C LEU A 31 16.98 -9.16 8.45
N HIS A 32 16.36 -8.58 9.48
CA HIS A 32 16.94 -7.50 10.30
C HIS A 32 18.02 -7.93 11.32
N SER A 33 18.64 -9.11 11.16
CA SER A 33 19.58 -9.65 12.15
C SER A 33 20.91 -10.22 11.62
N ARG A 34 21.08 -10.52 10.32
CA ARG A 34 22.34 -11.05 9.78
C ARG A 34 22.64 -10.57 8.35
N ILE A 35 23.92 -10.26 8.14
CA ILE A 35 24.52 -9.84 6.86
C ILE A 35 24.80 -11.07 5.98
N ASN A 36 24.58 -10.92 4.66
CA ASN A 36 24.93 -11.83 3.56
C ASN A 36 24.34 -13.26 3.57
N ALA A 37 23.34 -13.49 2.70
CA ALA A 37 23.08 -14.80 2.07
C ALA A 37 22.25 -14.62 0.77
N ASP A 38 22.72 -15.20 -0.33
CA ASP A 38 21.96 -15.29 -1.59
C ASP A 38 20.79 -16.29 -1.48
N CYS A 39 19.67 -15.99 -2.13
CA CYS A 39 18.55 -16.92 -2.30
C CYS A 39 18.54 -17.49 -3.74
N SER A 40 19.22 -18.63 -3.94
CA SER A 40 19.11 -19.42 -5.18
C SER A 40 18.16 -20.62 -4.97
N PRO A 41 17.30 -20.98 -5.95
CA PRO A 41 16.24 -21.97 -5.74
C PRO A 41 16.63 -23.40 -6.15
N GLU A 42 17.54 -24.04 -5.43
CA GLU A 42 17.79 -25.49 -5.57
C GLU A 42 17.85 -26.22 -4.22
N ALA A 43 17.54 -27.53 -4.26
CA ALA A 43 17.49 -28.48 -3.13
C ALA A 43 16.30 -28.38 -2.14
N PHE A 44 15.16 -28.96 -2.55
CA PHE A 44 14.28 -29.69 -1.62
C PHE A 44 14.01 -31.11 -2.15
N THR A 45 14.98 -32.01 -1.93
CA THR A 45 14.79 -33.45 -2.16
C THR A 45 14.13 -34.07 -0.92
N VAL A 46 12.85 -34.40 -1.02
CA VAL A 46 12.11 -35.05 0.07
C VAL A 46 12.45 -36.55 0.08
N SER A 47 13.17 -37.00 1.12
CA SER A 47 13.42 -38.42 1.38
C SER A 47 12.26 -39.03 2.19
N PRO A 48 11.65 -40.15 1.76
CA PRO A 48 10.54 -40.77 2.48
C PRO A 48 11.00 -41.98 3.31
N GLN A 49 10.90 -41.90 4.66
CA GLN A 49 10.73 -43.10 5.50
C GLN A 49 10.33 -42.81 6.96
N ALA A 50 9.75 -43.85 7.59
CA ALA A 50 9.40 -44.01 9.01
C ALA A 50 7.98 -43.59 9.46
N ILE A 51 6.99 -44.41 9.10
CA ILE A 51 5.72 -44.52 9.83
C ILE A 51 5.98 -45.30 11.13
N HIS A 52 5.73 -44.69 12.30
CA HIS A 52 5.55 -45.44 13.55
C HIS A 52 4.32 -44.95 14.31
N ILE A 53 3.30 -45.81 14.34
CA ILE A 53 2.05 -45.61 15.06
C ILE A 53 2.27 -45.96 16.53
N TRP A 54 2.04 -45.01 17.43
CA TRP A 54 1.81 -45.30 18.85
C TRP A 54 0.49 -44.65 19.26
N GLY A 55 -0.54 -45.49 19.43
CA GLY A 55 -1.91 -45.03 19.65
C GLY A 55 -2.13 -44.50 21.06
N TRP A 56 -2.54 -43.24 21.18
CA TRP A 56 -3.08 -42.68 22.42
C TRP A 56 -4.61 -42.66 22.34
N LYS A 57 -5.27 -43.19 23.38
CA LYS A 57 -6.73 -43.28 23.44
C LYS A 57 -7.34 -41.90 23.66
N MET A 58 -8.00 -41.35 22.63
CA MET A 58 -8.82 -40.15 22.79
C MET A 58 -10.08 -40.48 23.60
N ALA A 59 -10.11 -40.09 24.87
CA ALA A 59 -11.34 -40.02 25.65
C ALA A 59 -12.24 -38.92 25.05
N LYS A 60 -13.52 -39.23 24.85
CA LYS A 60 -14.49 -38.28 24.30
C LYS A 60 -14.99 -37.33 25.39
N THR A 61 -14.62 -36.05 25.31
CA THR A 61 -15.28 -34.97 26.06
C THR A 61 -16.04 -34.08 25.07
N SER A 62 -17.36 -34.23 25.03
CA SER A 62 -18.23 -33.39 24.21
C SER A 62 -18.29 -31.97 24.78
N VAL A 63 -17.64 -31.02 24.12
CA VAL A 63 -17.80 -29.58 24.42
C VAL A 63 -18.72 -28.97 23.37
N SER A 64 -20.02 -28.88 23.71
CA SER A 64 -20.99 -28.16 22.89
C SER A 64 -20.76 -26.66 22.99
N ILE A 65 -19.96 -26.11 22.09
CA ILE A 65 -19.81 -24.65 21.94
C ILE A 65 -21.00 -24.12 21.15
N LEU A 66 -22.12 -23.86 21.84
CA LEU A 66 -23.15 -22.94 21.34
C LEU A 66 -22.65 -21.51 21.50
N GLY A 67 -21.56 -21.19 20.80
CA GLY A 67 -20.99 -19.85 20.73
C GLY A 67 -21.87 -19.03 19.79
N VAL A 68 -22.63 -18.08 20.36
CA VAL A 68 -23.35 -17.09 19.57
C VAL A 68 -22.32 -16.29 18.78
N LEU A 69 -22.22 -16.59 17.47
CA LEU A 69 -21.61 -15.67 16.52
C LEU A 69 -22.48 -14.42 16.52
N LEU A 70 -22.07 -13.42 17.30
CA LEU A 70 -22.43 -12.04 17.03
C LEU A 70 -21.84 -11.71 15.66
N PHE A 71 -22.62 -11.97 14.62
CA PHE A 71 -22.44 -11.33 13.33
C PHE A 71 -22.61 -9.83 13.59
N ILE A 72 -21.50 -9.15 13.86
CA ILE A 72 -21.41 -7.72 13.72
C ILE A 72 -21.64 -7.48 12.23
N THR A 73 -22.89 -7.23 11.85
CA THR A 73 -23.20 -6.77 10.51
C THR A 73 -22.38 -5.50 10.30
N PRO A 74 -21.52 -5.43 9.27
CA PRO A 74 -20.80 -4.19 8.99
C PRO A 74 -21.84 -3.10 8.80
N SER A 75 -21.83 -2.11 9.68
CA SER A 75 -22.79 -1.01 9.60
C SER A 75 -22.54 -0.24 8.31
N ASN A 76 -23.57 -0.05 7.50
CA ASN A 76 -23.53 0.72 6.24
C ASN A 76 -23.11 2.21 6.42
N ALA A 77 -22.71 2.62 7.63
CA ALA A 77 -22.15 3.92 7.94
C ALA A 77 -20.74 4.12 7.36
N SER A 78 -19.88 3.10 7.33
CA SER A 78 -18.51 3.26 6.80
C SER A 78 -18.48 3.36 5.28
N SER A 79 -19.32 2.58 4.58
CA SER A 79 -19.54 2.77 3.15
C SER A 79 -20.17 4.13 2.85
N LYS A 80 -21.03 4.67 3.74
CA LYS A 80 -21.54 6.05 3.58
C LYS A 80 -20.41 7.08 3.66
N ILE A 81 -19.53 7.02 4.66
CA ILE A 81 -18.41 7.98 4.80
C ILE A 81 -17.50 7.92 3.58
N ILE A 82 -17.07 6.72 3.14
CA ILE A 82 -16.22 6.56 1.96
C ILE A 82 -16.91 7.12 0.70
N ASN A 83 -18.20 6.85 0.50
CA ASN A 83 -18.96 7.41 -0.62
C ASN A 83 -19.09 8.93 -0.56
N ASP A 84 -19.37 9.52 0.61
CA ASP A 84 -19.48 10.98 0.78
C ASP A 84 -18.14 11.70 0.50
N ILE A 85 -17.01 11.06 0.86
CA ILE A 85 -15.65 11.56 0.57
C ILE A 85 -15.33 11.41 -0.92
N CYS A 86 -15.50 10.22 -1.49
CA CYS A 86 -15.15 9.94 -2.88
C CYS A 86 -16.09 10.58 -3.91
N ALA A 87 -17.26 11.06 -3.50
CA ALA A 87 -18.10 11.93 -4.34
C ALA A 87 -17.50 13.34 -4.55
N LYS A 88 -16.47 13.72 -3.78
CA LYS A 88 -15.81 15.03 -3.84
C LYS A 88 -14.31 14.94 -4.15
N ALA A 89 -13.66 13.81 -3.86
CA ALA A 89 -12.25 13.58 -4.19
C ALA A 89 -12.05 13.45 -5.71
N ILE A 90 -10.94 13.97 -6.23
CA ILE A 90 -10.77 14.23 -7.67
C ILE A 90 -9.99 13.11 -8.37
N PHE A 91 -10.38 11.83 -8.15
CA PHE A 91 -9.84 10.72 -8.94
C PHE A 91 -10.78 9.50 -9.05
N PRO A 92 -10.79 8.77 -10.18
CA PRO A 92 -11.83 7.77 -10.47
C PRO A 92 -11.88 6.55 -9.53
N SER A 93 -10.75 6.16 -8.93
CA SER A 93 -10.62 4.96 -8.10
C SER A 93 -10.62 5.25 -6.59
N CYS A 94 -11.16 6.38 -6.14
CA CYS A 94 -11.15 6.75 -4.72
C CYS A 94 -11.78 5.70 -3.80
N ILE A 95 -12.90 5.08 -4.20
CA ILE A 95 -13.58 4.05 -3.37
C ILE A 95 -12.67 2.83 -3.22
N GLU A 96 -12.13 2.29 -4.31
CA GLU A 96 -11.20 1.16 -4.31
C GLU A 96 -9.92 1.47 -3.50
N PHE A 97 -9.42 2.70 -3.59
CA PHE A 97 -8.26 3.17 -2.83
C PHE A 97 -8.54 3.19 -1.32
N LEU A 98 -9.70 3.69 -0.88
CA LEU A 98 -10.07 3.70 0.54
C LEU A 98 -10.47 2.30 1.05
N GLU A 99 -11.14 1.47 0.25
CA GLU A 99 -11.49 0.10 0.63
C GLU A 99 -10.25 -0.81 0.75
N SER A 100 -9.22 -0.58 -0.06
CA SER A 100 -7.94 -1.28 0.03
C SER A 100 -6.99 -0.70 1.10
N THR A 101 -7.27 0.49 1.63
CA THR A 101 -6.50 1.11 2.71
C THR A 101 -6.84 0.45 4.06
N PRO A 102 -5.86 -0.17 4.77
CA PRO A 102 -6.13 -0.86 6.02
C PRO A 102 -6.79 0.05 7.09
N GLY A 103 -7.96 -0.38 7.58
CA GLY A 103 -8.70 0.32 8.63
C GLY A 103 -9.64 1.43 8.15
N ALA A 104 -9.46 1.98 6.95
CA ALA A 104 -10.29 3.08 6.44
C ALA A 104 -11.78 2.69 6.32
N ALA A 105 -12.07 1.47 5.84
CA ALA A 105 -13.43 0.93 5.73
C ALA A 105 -14.15 0.64 7.07
N ALA A 106 -13.51 0.90 8.21
CA ALA A 106 -14.11 0.79 9.55
C ALA A 106 -13.98 2.08 10.38
N ALA A 107 -13.33 3.12 9.85
CA ALA A 107 -13.09 4.37 10.56
C ALA A 107 -14.30 5.30 10.53
N ASP A 108 -14.45 6.13 11.57
CA ASP A 108 -15.23 7.36 11.48
C ASP A 108 -14.44 8.43 10.70
N LEU A 109 -15.05 9.60 10.46
CA LEU A 109 -14.42 10.65 9.65
C LEU A 109 -13.08 11.14 10.24
N LYS A 110 -12.95 11.19 11.57
CA LYS A 110 -11.72 11.62 12.23
C LYS A 110 -10.64 10.54 12.16
N GLY A 111 -11.00 9.28 12.42
CA GLY A 111 -10.12 8.13 12.23
C GLY A 111 -9.63 8.00 10.79
N LEU A 112 -10.50 8.25 9.80
CA LEU A 112 -10.15 8.26 8.39
C LEU A 112 -9.11 9.36 8.09
N GLY A 113 -9.30 10.57 8.63
CA GLY A 113 -8.35 11.68 8.51
C GLY A 113 -6.95 11.33 9.01
N LYS A 114 -6.86 10.66 10.18
CA LYS A 114 -5.58 10.17 10.73
C LYS A 114 -4.96 9.10 9.83
N ILE A 115 -5.74 8.11 9.39
CA ILE A 115 -5.27 7.05 8.48
C ILE A 115 -4.70 7.63 7.18
N THR A 116 -5.38 8.64 6.60
CA THR A 116 -4.93 9.26 5.34
C THR A 116 -3.69 10.13 5.52
N LEU A 117 -3.54 10.83 6.66
CA LEU A 117 -2.31 11.55 7.00
C LEU A 117 -1.12 10.60 7.18
N ASP A 118 -1.31 9.47 7.87
CA ASP A 118 -0.27 8.44 8.04
C ASP A 118 0.13 7.82 6.70
N LEU A 119 -0.85 7.60 5.81
CA LEU A 119 -0.60 7.10 4.46
C LEU A 119 0.16 8.12 3.60
N ALA A 120 -0.16 9.41 3.71
CA ALA A 120 0.55 10.49 3.02
C ALA A 120 2.02 10.54 3.44
N HIS A 121 2.29 10.52 4.76
CA HIS A 121 3.66 10.50 5.31
C HIS A 121 4.49 9.32 4.82
N SER A 122 3.89 8.13 4.84
CA SER A 122 4.53 6.89 4.39
C SER A 122 4.85 6.94 2.89
N SER A 123 3.90 7.39 2.07
CA SER A 123 4.07 7.55 0.61
C SER A 123 5.10 8.61 0.26
N ALA A 124 5.12 9.75 0.95
CA ALA A 124 6.07 10.84 0.71
C ALA A 124 7.50 10.40 1.07
N SER A 125 7.67 9.81 2.26
CA SER A 125 8.96 9.28 2.73
C SER A 125 9.51 8.19 1.79
N LYS A 126 8.64 7.31 1.29
CA LYS A 126 9.00 6.27 0.33
C LYS A 126 9.45 6.88 -1.01
N THR A 127 8.74 7.86 -1.53
CA THR A 127 9.06 8.51 -2.81
C THR A 127 10.36 9.30 -2.71
N LEU A 128 10.57 10.04 -1.62
CA LEU A 128 11.85 10.69 -1.31
C LEU A 128 13.02 9.69 -1.30
N GLY A 129 12.83 8.53 -0.68
CA GLY A 129 13.82 7.45 -0.68
C GLY A 129 14.10 6.89 -2.08
N GLN A 130 13.08 6.79 -2.94
CA GLN A 130 13.22 6.37 -4.33
C GLN A 130 14.02 7.40 -5.15
N ILE A 131 13.65 8.68 -5.08
CA ILE A 131 14.34 9.81 -5.71
C ILE A 131 15.82 9.83 -5.30
N ASN A 132 16.11 9.81 -3.99
CA ASN A 132 17.48 9.79 -3.48
C ASN A 132 18.29 8.56 -3.95
N SER A 133 17.63 7.42 -4.17
CA SER A 133 18.28 6.23 -4.73
C SER A 133 18.59 6.34 -6.23
N LEU A 134 17.96 7.26 -6.95
CA LEU A 134 18.13 7.48 -8.40
C LEU A 134 19.24 8.51 -8.68
N ILE A 135 19.34 9.58 -7.89
CA ILE A 135 20.38 10.62 -8.01
C ILE A 135 21.79 10.06 -8.30
N PRO A 136 22.36 9.11 -7.53
CA PRO A 136 23.71 8.59 -7.79
C PRO A 136 23.80 7.68 -9.02
N LYS A 137 22.68 7.10 -9.49
CA LYS A 137 22.64 6.18 -10.64
C LYS A 137 22.44 6.92 -11.97
N THR A 138 21.79 8.08 -11.94
CA THR A 138 21.53 8.89 -13.13
C THR A 138 22.82 9.44 -13.71
N THR A 139 23.07 9.18 -14.99
CA THR A 139 24.24 9.69 -15.74
C THR A 139 23.94 11.02 -16.44
N ASP A 140 22.71 11.22 -16.92
CA ASP A 140 22.27 12.46 -17.56
C ASP A 140 22.28 13.63 -16.54
N PRO A 141 23.00 14.74 -16.81
CA PRO A 141 23.09 15.85 -15.86
C PRO A 141 21.76 16.56 -15.61
N LYS A 142 20.93 16.77 -16.64
CA LYS A 142 19.64 17.47 -16.52
C LYS A 142 18.68 16.67 -15.64
N LEU A 143 18.55 15.38 -15.92
CA LEU A 143 17.73 14.45 -15.13
C LEU A 143 18.24 14.30 -13.69
N LYS A 144 19.57 14.35 -13.48
CA LYS A 144 20.17 14.31 -12.13
C LYS A 144 19.82 15.56 -11.33
N ASP A 145 19.87 16.74 -11.94
CA ASP A 145 19.55 17.99 -11.25
C ASP A 145 18.04 18.09 -10.94
N ILE A 146 17.18 17.62 -11.84
CA ILE A 146 15.73 17.49 -11.57
C ILE A 146 15.46 16.51 -10.43
N TYR A 147 16.15 15.37 -10.34
CA TYR A 147 16.01 14.48 -9.17
C TYR A 147 16.48 15.13 -7.86
N LYS A 148 17.39 16.12 -7.88
CA LYS A 148 17.72 16.88 -6.66
C LYS A 148 16.59 17.85 -6.29
N SER A 149 16.07 18.61 -7.26
CA SER A 149 14.93 19.51 -7.04
C SER A 149 13.72 18.74 -6.49
N CYS A 150 13.35 17.63 -7.13
CA CYS A 150 12.36 16.68 -6.62
C CYS A 150 12.65 16.19 -5.19
N SER A 151 13.91 16.00 -4.79
CA SER A 151 14.24 15.63 -3.40
C SER A 151 13.96 16.77 -2.43
N GLU A 152 14.38 17.99 -2.77
CA GLU A 152 14.12 19.19 -1.97
C GLU A 152 12.61 19.46 -1.84
N GLN A 153 11.85 19.26 -2.92
CA GLN A 153 10.40 19.33 -2.91
C GLN A 153 9.77 18.25 -2.04
N TYR A 154 10.24 17.00 -2.10
CA TYR A 154 9.69 15.95 -1.24
C TYR A 154 10.03 16.13 0.25
N ASP A 155 11.15 16.77 0.59
CA ASP A 155 11.40 17.22 1.97
C ASP A 155 10.38 18.28 2.42
N ASN A 156 10.02 19.23 1.54
CA ASN A 156 8.93 20.21 1.79
C ASN A 156 7.56 19.54 1.92
N VAL A 157 7.22 18.56 1.06
CA VAL A 157 5.98 17.76 1.13
C VAL A 157 5.86 17.08 2.49
N ILE A 158 6.94 16.44 2.97
CA ILE A 158 6.98 15.80 4.30
C ILE A 158 6.84 16.84 5.42
N GLY A 159 7.42 18.04 5.27
CA GLY A 159 7.24 19.16 6.19
C GLY A 159 5.77 19.59 6.30
N ASN A 160 5.14 19.90 5.17
CA ASN A 160 3.74 20.31 5.08
C ASN A 160 2.81 19.24 5.69
N LEU A 161 3.05 17.95 5.40
CA LEU A 161 2.26 16.86 5.99
C LEU A 161 2.42 16.75 7.53
N LYS A 162 3.55 17.16 8.12
CA LYS A 162 3.75 17.18 9.58
C LYS A 162 2.97 18.32 10.23
N GLU A 163 2.92 19.47 9.58
CA GLU A 163 2.07 20.58 10.01
C GLU A 163 0.57 20.21 9.85
N ALA A 164 0.18 19.57 8.74
CA ALA A 164 -1.18 19.07 8.54
C ALA A 164 -1.63 18.10 9.65
N GLU A 165 -0.76 17.18 10.08
CA GLU A 165 -1.02 16.31 11.24
C GLU A 165 -1.11 17.10 12.54
N THR A 166 -0.22 18.07 12.73
CA THR A 166 -0.17 18.93 13.92
C THR A 166 -1.47 19.75 14.05
N ASP A 167 -1.99 20.27 12.94
CA ASP A 167 -3.23 21.04 12.88
C ASP A 167 -4.48 20.15 13.02
N PHE A 168 -4.49 18.97 12.40
CA PHE A 168 -5.51 17.94 12.65
C PHE A 168 -5.64 17.58 14.14
N ASN A 169 -4.51 17.44 14.84
CA ASN A 169 -4.47 17.13 16.27
C ASN A 169 -4.99 18.29 17.14
N LYS A 170 -4.78 19.55 16.72
CA LYS A 170 -5.40 20.75 17.35
C LYS A 170 -6.89 20.89 17.04
N GLY A 171 -7.37 20.26 15.97
CA GLY A 171 -8.70 20.50 15.40
C GLY A 171 -8.77 21.72 14.48
N ASP A 172 -7.63 22.23 14.01
CA ASP A 172 -7.56 23.29 13.01
C ASP A 172 -7.61 22.69 11.59
N TYR A 173 -8.81 22.25 11.19
CA TYR A 173 -8.98 21.61 9.89
C TYR A 173 -8.80 22.59 8.72
N SER A 174 -8.89 23.91 8.95
CA SER A 174 -8.61 24.91 7.92
C SER A 174 -7.12 25.01 7.61
N SER A 175 -6.25 25.04 8.63
CA SER A 175 -4.80 24.99 8.41
C SER A 175 -4.37 23.63 7.86
N MET A 176 -4.93 22.52 8.36
CA MET A 176 -4.73 21.17 7.79
C MET A 176 -5.02 21.12 6.28
N ASN A 177 -6.08 21.78 5.82
CA ASN A 177 -6.43 21.87 4.40
C ASN A 177 -5.37 22.64 3.59
N LEU A 178 -4.89 23.78 4.10
CA LEU A 178 -3.83 24.57 3.47
C LEU A 178 -2.51 23.78 3.38
N GLN A 179 -2.13 23.09 4.44
CA GLN A 179 -0.92 22.27 4.48
C GLN A 179 -1.00 21.08 3.51
N ALA A 180 -2.15 20.40 3.44
CA ALA A 180 -2.38 19.32 2.47
C ALA A 180 -2.36 19.85 1.02
N SER A 181 -2.86 21.06 0.78
CA SER A 181 -2.78 21.72 -0.55
C SER A 181 -1.33 22.00 -0.93
N ALA A 182 -0.53 22.53 0.00
CA ALA A 182 0.89 22.79 -0.22
C ALA A 182 1.71 21.50 -0.43
N ALA A 183 1.35 20.39 0.23
CA ALA A 183 1.92 19.07 -0.03
C ALA A 183 1.56 18.53 -1.43
N MET A 184 0.36 18.82 -1.92
CA MET A 184 -0.06 18.49 -3.29
C MET A 184 0.77 19.26 -4.32
N THR A 185 0.90 20.59 -4.16
CA THR A 185 1.70 21.44 -5.05
C THR A 185 3.18 21.05 -5.09
N GLY A 186 3.81 20.70 -3.96
CA GLY A 186 5.20 20.24 -3.97
C GLY A 186 5.42 18.93 -4.75
N ALA A 187 4.43 18.03 -4.77
CA ALA A 187 4.47 16.82 -5.60
C ALA A 187 4.18 17.11 -7.08
N GLU A 188 3.34 18.12 -7.37
CA GLU A 188 3.06 18.63 -8.72
C GLU A 188 4.29 19.33 -9.33
N GLU A 189 5.02 20.16 -8.57
CA GLU A 189 6.26 20.81 -9.02
C GLU A 189 7.33 19.77 -9.41
N CYS A 190 7.48 18.70 -8.62
CA CYS A 190 8.30 17.54 -9.00
C CYS A 190 7.73 16.76 -10.21
N SER A 191 6.43 16.89 -10.53
CA SER A 191 5.80 16.28 -11.72
C SER A 191 5.95 17.13 -12.99
N ASP A 192 6.04 18.45 -12.87
CA ASP A 192 6.13 19.38 -13.99
C ASP A 192 7.56 19.51 -14.52
N GLU A 193 8.57 19.54 -13.64
CA GLU A 193 9.98 19.49 -14.04
C GLU A 193 10.33 18.24 -14.87
N ILE A 194 9.53 17.18 -14.73
CA ILE A 194 9.78 15.85 -15.28
C ILE A 194 8.91 15.50 -16.50
N ALA A 195 7.95 16.34 -16.86
CA ALA A 195 6.87 16.01 -17.82
C ALA A 195 7.37 15.63 -19.23
N GLU A 196 8.54 16.14 -19.65
CA GLU A 196 9.16 15.85 -20.95
C GLU A 196 10.27 14.78 -20.91
N LEU A 197 10.55 14.18 -19.74
CA LEU A 197 11.67 13.24 -19.56
C LEU A 197 11.21 11.81 -19.24
N ALA A 198 12.00 10.83 -19.68
CA ALA A 198 11.79 9.41 -19.39
C ALA A 198 12.20 9.07 -17.94
N ILE A 199 11.38 9.52 -16.99
CA ILE A 199 11.60 9.38 -15.55
C ILE A 199 11.22 7.99 -15.04
N ASP A 200 11.84 7.60 -13.93
CA ASP A 200 11.55 6.33 -13.26
C ASP A 200 10.05 6.26 -12.87
N PRO A 201 9.31 5.22 -13.31
CA PRO A 201 7.88 5.09 -13.03
C PRO A 201 7.51 5.12 -11.53
N SER A 202 8.47 4.83 -10.64
CA SER A 202 8.23 4.91 -9.20
C SER A 202 8.05 6.33 -8.68
N VAL A 203 8.78 7.32 -9.23
CA VAL A 203 8.62 8.73 -8.87
C VAL A 203 7.27 9.24 -9.36
N LYS A 204 6.94 8.98 -10.64
CA LYS A 204 5.62 9.33 -11.20
C LYS A 204 4.46 8.72 -10.40
N LYS A 205 4.60 7.46 -9.95
CA LYS A 205 3.61 6.84 -9.07
C LYS A 205 3.56 7.51 -7.70
N GLY A 206 4.70 7.87 -7.13
CA GLY A 206 4.77 8.61 -5.86
C GLY A 206 4.05 9.96 -5.91
N ASN A 207 4.22 10.72 -6.99
CA ASN A 207 3.53 12.00 -7.17
C ASN A 207 2.00 11.80 -7.24
N LEU A 208 1.53 10.83 -8.04
CA LEU A 208 0.10 10.47 -8.15
C LEU A 208 -0.49 9.93 -6.84
N ASP A 209 0.27 9.12 -6.10
CA ASP A 209 -0.17 8.60 -4.81
C ASP A 209 -0.34 9.77 -3.80
N ILE A 210 0.55 10.77 -3.80
CA ILE A 210 0.41 11.98 -2.95
C ILE A 210 -0.78 12.84 -3.38
N ASP A 211 -0.97 13.10 -4.67
CA ASP A 211 -2.13 13.85 -5.19
C ASP A 211 -3.46 13.24 -4.74
N HIS A 212 -3.65 11.94 -4.98
CA HIS A 212 -4.85 11.21 -4.58
C HIS A 212 -5.09 11.25 -3.06
N ILE A 213 -4.05 11.03 -2.24
CA ILE A 213 -4.18 11.06 -0.77
C ILE A 213 -4.48 12.48 -0.28
N CYS A 214 -3.80 13.50 -0.81
CA CYS A 214 -4.04 14.89 -0.43
C CYS A 214 -5.45 15.32 -0.84
N SER A 215 -5.94 14.93 -2.03
CA SER A 215 -7.33 15.15 -2.45
C SER A 215 -8.34 14.63 -1.42
N ILE A 216 -8.13 13.42 -0.87
CA ILE A 216 -8.95 12.89 0.22
C ILE A 216 -8.83 13.73 1.50
N ILE A 217 -7.61 14.11 1.92
CA ILE A 217 -7.36 14.94 3.10
C ILE A 217 -8.07 16.31 2.97
N LEU A 218 -8.09 16.90 1.78
CA LEU A 218 -8.81 18.15 1.49
C LEU A 218 -10.33 17.99 1.65
N VAL A 219 -10.90 16.85 1.26
CA VAL A 219 -12.33 16.59 1.44
C VAL A 219 -12.67 16.33 2.91
N ILE A 220 -11.83 15.57 3.63
CA ILE A 220 -12.02 15.26 5.05
C ILE A 220 -11.96 16.53 5.90
N SER A 221 -10.95 17.39 5.69
CA SER A 221 -10.80 18.66 6.40
C SER A 221 -11.98 19.62 6.18
N ASN A 222 -12.57 19.63 4.98
CA ASN A 222 -13.80 20.38 4.68
C ASN A 222 -15.10 19.73 5.22
N SER A 223 -15.00 18.58 5.90
CA SER A 223 -16.15 17.81 6.41
C SER A 223 -16.11 17.61 7.94
N LEU A 224 -15.08 18.13 8.62
CA LEU A 224 -14.83 18.02 10.07
C LEU A 224 -15.10 19.31 10.84
#